data_AF-A0A3A9VKD3-F1
#
_entry.id   AF-A0A3A9VKD3-F1
#
_cell.length_a   1.000
_cell.length_b   1.000
_cell.length_c   1.000
_cell.angle_alpha   90.00
_cell.angle_beta   90.00
_cell.angle_gamma   90.00
#
_symmetry.space_group_name_H-M   'P 1'
#
loop_
_entity.id
_entity.type
_entity.pdbx_description
1 polymer ?
#
loop_
_entity_poly.entity_id
_entity_poly.type
_entity_poly.pdbx_seq_one_letter_code
_entity_poly.pdbx_strand_id
1 'polypeptide(L)'
;MKFLKRAISLLLLVFAFTKCTTNSVSPEAQEIGIEQQNEDAFYGKTTIDNSVISYSIIAKSELLFNVSLVINKKEIQASVNFEDESISINGYDNILTEQEKDHTLLLGKTIADYLLDTKEGDISMAEYTLLSFLEYWSKSPKNYQYSKRKVTTPLNTTNLKSRNEGITCIKKNSYVNAEYDDSRGNHRDRVKVGSKPRANYGCMGRCGGDCGRWWIPSAWTKDCMDHDQCSNVNNASGGGSDRNCGDEFNEAADDYIFGVIRGCRG
;
A
#
# COMPACT_ATOMS: atom_id res chain seq x y z
N MET A 1 -47.10 8.26 -79.05
CA MET A 1 -47.66 8.20 -77.68
C MET A 1 -46.64 7.44 -76.82
N LYS A 2 -45.90 8.13 -75.93
CA LYS A 2 -46.24 8.36 -74.50
C LYS A 2 -46.21 7.00 -73.75
N PHE A 3 -45.40 6.66 -72.75
CA PHE A 3 -44.73 7.34 -71.61
C PHE A 3 -43.67 6.32 -71.08
N LEU A 4 -42.42 6.65 -70.77
CA LEU A 4 -41.89 7.33 -69.57
C LEU A 4 -41.21 6.36 -68.57
N LYS A 5 -39.88 6.48 -68.52
CA LYS A 5 -38.96 6.42 -67.38
C LYS A 5 -39.51 5.92 -66.04
N ARG A 6 -38.77 5.01 -65.40
CA ARG A 6 -38.39 5.13 -63.97
C ARG A 6 -37.13 4.31 -63.68
N ALA A 7 -36.01 5.04 -63.62
CA ALA A 7 -34.82 4.64 -62.88
C ALA A 7 -35.11 4.81 -61.39
N ILE A 8 -34.76 3.82 -60.58
CA ILE A 8 -34.57 3.99 -59.13
C ILE A 8 -33.23 3.33 -58.82
N SER A 9 -32.18 4.16 -58.83
CA SER A 9 -30.90 3.85 -58.22
C SER A 9 -31.13 3.69 -56.72
N LEU A 10 -31.01 2.48 -56.21
CA LEU A 10 -30.87 2.25 -54.77
C LEU A 10 -29.40 2.55 -54.41
N LEU A 11 -29.12 3.82 -54.12
CA LEU A 11 -27.88 4.24 -53.48
C LEU A 11 -27.99 3.86 -52.00
N LEU A 12 -27.52 2.66 -51.65
CA LEU A 12 -27.34 2.22 -50.27
C LEU A 12 -26.19 3.04 -49.66
N LEU A 13 -26.53 4.19 -49.08
CA LEU A 13 -25.67 4.88 -48.13
C LEU A 13 -25.54 4.00 -46.89
N VAL A 14 -24.47 3.22 -46.84
CA VAL A 14 -23.98 2.62 -45.59
C VAL A 14 -23.39 3.77 -44.78
N PHE A 15 -24.23 4.44 -43.99
CA PHE A 15 -23.77 5.23 -42.86
C PHE A 15 -23.14 4.26 -41.87
N ALA A 16 -21.81 4.13 -41.96
CA ALA A 16 -21.03 3.62 -40.85
C ALA A 16 -21.24 4.58 -39.69
N PHE A 17 -22.15 4.23 -38.78
CA PHE A 17 -22.18 4.82 -37.45
C PHE A 17 -20.89 4.42 -36.76
N THR A 18 -19.85 5.24 -36.91
CA THR A 18 -18.79 5.33 -35.92
C THR A 18 -19.45 5.81 -34.63
N LYS A 19 -19.94 4.86 -33.83
CA LYS A 19 -20.14 5.08 -32.42
C LYS A 19 -18.74 5.33 -31.86
N CYS A 20 -18.34 6.60 -31.77
CA CYS A 20 -17.36 7.01 -30.79
C CYS A 20 -18.00 6.70 -29.44
N THR A 21 -17.73 5.52 -28.89
CA THR A 21 -17.85 5.27 -27.45
C THR A 21 -16.87 6.21 -26.79
N THR A 22 -17.34 7.41 -26.43
CA THR A 22 -16.69 8.20 -25.40
C THR A 22 -16.81 7.36 -24.14
N ASN A 23 -15.79 6.55 -23.86
CA ASN A 23 -15.63 5.95 -22.55
C ASN A 23 -15.60 7.11 -21.57
N SER A 24 -16.69 7.34 -20.84
CA SER A 24 -16.71 8.28 -19.74
C SER A 24 -15.78 7.70 -18.68
N VAL A 25 -14.51 8.11 -18.72
CA VAL A 25 -13.57 7.88 -17.63
C VAL A 25 -14.22 8.46 -16.37
N SER A 26 -14.29 7.68 -15.30
CA SER A 26 -14.89 8.17 -14.06
C SER A 26 -14.11 9.42 -13.58
N PRO A 27 -14.77 10.39 -12.94
CA PRO A 27 -14.08 11.57 -12.40
C PRO A 27 -12.87 11.21 -11.55
N GLU A 28 -12.95 10.11 -10.80
CA GLU A 28 -11.90 9.60 -9.93
C GLU A 28 -10.72 9.07 -10.75
N ALA A 29 -10.94 8.33 -11.84
CA ALA A 29 -9.86 7.89 -12.73
C ALA A 29 -9.09 9.06 -13.36
N GLN A 30 -9.76 10.19 -13.60
CA GLN A 30 -9.11 11.42 -14.03
C GLN A 30 -8.33 12.09 -12.89
N GLU A 31 -8.82 12.03 -11.65
CA GLU A 31 -8.15 12.56 -10.45
C GLU A 31 -6.84 11.81 -10.14
N ILE A 32 -6.82 10.49 -10.25
CA ILE A 32 -5.60 9.69 -10.05
C ILE A 32 -4.75 9.57 -11.31
N GLY A 33 -5.22 10.09 -12.45
CA GLY A 33 -4.48 10.14 -13.71
C GLY A 33 -4.02 8.76 -14.18
N ILE A 34 -4.90 7.76 -14.17
CA ILE A 34 -4.59 6.41 -14.65
C ILE A 34 -4.15 6.48 -16.11
N GLU A 35 -2.98 5.92 -16.39
CA GLU A 35 -2.46 5.73 -17.75
C GLU A 35 -2.67 4.27 -18.21
N GLN A 36 -2.60 3.30 -17.29
CA GLN A 36 -2.89 1.90 -17.56
C GLN A 36 -3.42 1.18 -16.32
N GLN A 37 -4.40 0.28 -16.55
CA GLN A 37 -4.93 -0.64 -15.55
C GLN A 37 -5.28 -1.98 -16.20
N ASN A 38 -4.64 -3.05 -15.75
CA ASN A 38 -4.97 -4.45 -16.02
C ASN A 38 -4.40 -5.34 -14.88
N GLU A 39 -4.53 -6.65 -15.00
CA GLU A 39 -4.09 -7.61 -13.96
C GLU A 39 -2.57 -7.55 -13.69
N ASP A 40 -1.77 -7.24 -14.71
CA ASP A 40 -0.30 -7.24 -14.63
C ASP A 40 0.28 -5.84 -14.36
N ALA A 41 -0.50 -4.77 -14.50
CA ALA A 41 0.01 -3.42 -14.41
C ALA A 41 -1.06 -2.39 -14.04
N PHE A 42 -0.73 -1.55 -13.07
CA PHE A 42 -1.52 -0.38 -12.68
C PHE A 42 -0.58 0.81 -12.49
N TYR A 43 -0.71 1.84 -13.33
CA TYR A 43 0.14 3.02 -13.23
C TYR A 43 -0.54 4.29 -13.76
N GLY A 44 -0.05 5.41 -13.27
CA GLY A 44 -0.57 6.71 -13.63
C GLY A 44 0.26 7.86 -13.08
N LYS A 45 -0.21 9.06 -13.38
CA LYS A 45 0.44 10.30 -12.99
C LYS A 45 -0.60 11.35 -12.64
N THR A 46 -0.45 11.95 -11.47
CA THR A 46 -1.34 13.01 -10.99
C THR A 46 -0.58 14.16 -10.33
N THR A 47 -1.30 15.21 -9.98
CA THR A 47 -0.81 16.34 -9.19
C THR A 47 -1.74 16.56 -8.01
N ILE A 48 -1.20 16.51 -6.79
CA ILE A 48 -1.92 16.79 -5.55
C ILE A 48 -1.24 17.99 -4.88
N ASP A 49 -1.94 19.12 -4.76
CA ASP A 49 -1.43 20.36 -4.13
C ASP A 49 0.02 20.70 -4.53
N ASN A 50 0.25 20.78 -5.85
CA ASN A 50 1.55 21.01 -6.53
C ASN A 50 2.59 19.90 -6.42
N SER A 51 2.31 18.81 -5.70
CA SER A 51 3.18 17.62 -5.75
C SER A 51 2.87 16.81 -6.99
N VAL A 52 3.88 16.67 -7.86
CA VAL A 52 3.78 15.82 -9.05
C VAL A 52 4.10 14.40 -8.62
N ILE A 53 3.13 13.50 -8.77
CA ILE A 53 3.24 12.11 -8.34
C ILE A 53 3.07 11.20 -9.55
N SER A 54 3.98 10.24 -9.70
CA SER A 54 3.85 9.11 -10.62
C SER A 54 3.95 7.84 -9.82
N TYR A 55 3.05 6.90 -10.08
CA TYR A 55 2.99 5.63 -9.35
C TYR A 55 2.86 4.49 -10.35
N SER A 56 3.42 3.34 -10.02
CA SER A 56 3.30 2.15 -10.85
C SER A 56 3.47 0.88 -10.04
N ILE A 57 2.76 -0.15 -10.47
CA ILE A 57 3.00 -1.55 -10.14
C ILE A 57 3.03 -2.33 -11.45
N ILE A 58 4.04 -3.18 -11.62
CA ILE A 58 4.23 -4.03 -12.81
C ILE A 58 4.59 -5.44 -12.35
N ALA A 59 3.76 -6.42 -12.70
CA ALA A 59 4.04 -7.84 -12.54
C ALA A 59 5.20 -8.27 -13.45
N LYS A 60 6.10 -9.07 -12.90
CA LYS A 60 7.18 -9.78 -13.60
C LYS A 60 6.86 -11.27 -13.76
N SER A 61 6.08 -11.80 -12.83
CA SER A 61 5.38 -13.08 -12.86
C SER A 61 4.14 -12.98 -11.96
N GLU A 62 3.38 -14.06 -11.84
CA GLU A 62 2.17 -14.13 -11.00
C GLU A 62 2.38 -13.67 -9.54
N LEU A 63 3.59 -13.89 -9.01
CA LEU A 63 3.94 -13.66 -7.61
C LEU A 63 5.11 -12.67 -7.42
N LEU A 64 5.59 -12.03 -8.50
CA LEU A 64 6.71 -11.10 -8.45
C LEU A 64 6.30 -9.75 -9.03
N PHE A 65 6.38 -8.69 -8.22
CA PHE A 65 5.91 -7.36 -8.60
C PHE A 65 6.98 -6.30 -8.36
N ASN A 66 7.04 -5.31 -9.27
CA ASN A 66 7.87 -4.11 -9.09
C ASN A 66 6.98 -2.89 -8.91
N VAL A 67 7.18 -2.20 -7.80
CA VAL A 67 6.46 -0.98 -7.41
C VAL A 67 7.40 0.22 -7.59
N SER A 68 6.92 1.33 -8.11
CA SER A 68 7.64 2.60 -8.09
C SER A 68 6.71 3.76 -7.73
N LEU A 69 7.20 4.64 -6.85
CA LEU A 69 6.62 5.93 -6.53
C LEU A 69 7.66 7.01 -6.84
N VAL A 70 7.27 7.98 -7.66
CA VAL A 70 8.04 9.20 -7.89
C VAL A 70 7.22 10.39 -7.41
N ILE A 71 7.69 11.11 -6.40
CA ILE A 71 7.06 12.34 -5.91
C ILE A 71 8.07 13.47 -5.93
N ASN A 72 7.76 14.56 -6.64
CA ASN A 72 8.67 15.72 -6.78
C ASN A 72 10.10 15.34 -7.19
N LYS A 73 10.24 14.37 -8.10
CA LYS A 73 11.51 13.79 -8.59
C LYS A 73 12.26 12.89 -7.60
N LYS A 74 11.71 12.63 -6.41
CA LYS A 74 12.23 11.63 -5.47
C LYS A 74 11.62 10.29 -5.81
N GLU A 75 12.44 9.30 -6.08
CA GLU A 75 12.01 7.97 -6.47
C GLU A 75 12.19 6.98 -5.32
N ILE A 76 11.18 6.14 -5.12
CA ILE A 76 11.22 4.97 -4.25
C ILE A 76 10.72 3.77 -5.04
N GLN A 77 11.54 2.72 -5.10
CA GLN A 77 11.21 1.48 -5.77
C GLN A 77 11.17 0.33 -4.76
N ALA A 78 10.29 -0.63 -5.01
CA ALA A 78 10.27 -1.92 -4.33
C ALA A 78 10.12 -3.06 -5.34
N SER A 79 10.70 -4.21 -5.02
CA SER A 79 10.40 -5.49 -5.67
C SER A 79 9.90 -6.45 -4.61
N VAL A 80 8.72 -7.02 -4.82
CA VAL A 80 8.06 -7.95 -3.89
C VAL A 80 7.91 -9.30 -4.53
N ASN A 81 8.41 -10.32 -3.85
CA ASN A 81 8.25 -11.71 -4.22
C ASN A 81 7.38 -12.39 -3.18
N PHE A 82 6.18 -12.82 -3.59
CA PHE A 82 5.24 -13.55 -2.75
C PHE A 82 5.59 -15.04 -2.63
N GLU A 83 6.48 -15.60 -3.46
CA GLU A 83 6.93 -16.99 -3.33
C GLU A 83 7.83 -17.20 -2.11
N ASP A 84 8.74 -16.26 -1.86
CA ASP A 84 9.71 -16.30 -0.76
C ASP A 84 9.48 -15.20 0.28
N GLU A 85 8.37 -14.47 0.16
CA GLU A 85 7.95 -13.37 1.04
C GLU A 85 9.09 -12.38 1.32
N SER A 86 9.77 -11.99 0.25
CA SER A 86 10.87 -11.04 0.30
C SER A 86 10.52 -9.72 -0.37
N ILE A 87 11.07 -8.64 0.19
CA ILE A 87 10.90 -7.28 -0.30
C ILE A 87 12.28 -6.67 -0.47
N SER A 88 12.58 -6.16 -1.66
CA SER A 88 13.78 -5.34 -1.89
C SER A 88 13.36 -3.90 -2.12
N ILE A 89 13.75 -2.97 -1.25
CA ILE A 89 13.43 -1.54 -1.35
C ILE A 89 14.70 -0.78 -1.75
N ASN A 90 14.55 0.18 -2.65
CA ASN A 90 15.56 1.17 -2.98
C ASN A 90 14.91 2.54 -3.16
N GLY A 91 15.10 3.44 -2.19
CA GLY A 91 14.66 4.82 -2.31
C GLY A 91 15.76 5.81 -2.65
N TYR A 92 16.94 5.34 -3.07
CA TYR A 92 18.04 6.21 -3.47
C TYR A 92 18.39 7.28 -2.41
N ASP A 93 18.29 6.91 -1.13
CA ASP A 93 18.54 7.79 0.01
C ASP A 93 17.63 9.03 0.06
N ASN A 94 16.49 8.99 -0.62
CA ASN A 94 15.50 10.04 -0.57
C ASN A 94 14.86 10.12 0.82
N ILE A 95 14.49 11.34 1.19
CA ILE A 95 13.69 11.65 2.38
C ILE A 95 12.43 12.37 1.89
N LEU A 96 11.26 11.78 2.17
CA LEU A 96 9.98 12.42 1.89
C LEU A 96 9.66 13.44 2.98
N THR A 97 9.18 14.62 2.60
CA THR A 97 8.63 15.59 3.55
C THR A 97 7.31 15.08 4.11
N GLU A 98 6.86 15.62 5.25
CA GLU A 98 5.54 15.27 5.81
C GLU A 98 4.41 15.56 4.82
N GLN A 99 4.49 16.68 4.10
CA GLN A 99 3.53 17.01 3.05
C GLN A 99 3.53 15.98 1.91
N GLU A 100 4.72 15.54 1.46
CA GLU A 100 4.83 14.52 0.41
C GLU A 100 4.24 13.18 0.86
N LYS A 101 4.39 12.83 2.13
CA LYS A 101 3.77 11.65 2.72
C LYS A 101 2.26 11.77 2.79
N ASP A 102 1.74 12.92 3.22
CA ASP A 102 0.29 13.18 3.27
C ASP A 102 -0.32 13.09 1.87
N HIS A 103 0.35 13.64 0.85
CA HIS A 103 -0.11 13.54 -0.54
C HIS A 103 -0.03 12.10 -1.07
N THR A 104 0.99 11.34 -0.68
CA THR A 104 1.10 9.90 -1.03
C THR A 104 -0.01 9.09 -0.37
N LEU A 105 -0.37 9.40 0.87
CA LEU A 105 -1.47 8.77 1.59
C LEU A 105 -2.83 9.10 0.96
N LEU A 106 -3.01 10.37 0.56
CA LEU A 106 -4.21 10.82 -0.14
C LEU A 106 -4.34 10.12 -1.50
N LEU A 107 -3.25 10.01 -2.27
CA LEU A 107 -3.23 9.24 -3.51
C LEU A 107 -3.67 7.80 -3.30
N GLY A 108 -3.11 7.10 -2.30
CA GLY A 108 -3.51 5.74 -1.97
C GLY A 108 -5.02 5.63 -1.68
N LYS A 109 -5.55 6.58 -0.89
CA LYS A 109 -6.99 6.63 -0.58
C LYS A 109 -7.83 6.80 -1.85
N THR A 110 -7.48 7.75 -2.71
CA THR A 110 -8.24 8.02 -3.94
C THR A 110 -8.18 6.82 -4.91
N ILE A 111 -7.02 6.14 -5.02
CA ILE A 111 -6.92 4.90 -5.82
C ILE A 111 -7.84 3.83 -5.26
N ALA A 112 -7.86 3.62 -3.96
CA ALA A 112 -8.70 2.59 -3.38
C ALA A 112 -10.20 2.90 -3.47
N ASP A 113 -10.61 4.15 -3.26
CA ASP A 113 -12.00 4.59 -3.47
C ASP A 113 -12.41 4.29 -4.93
N TYR A 114 -11.56 4.64 -5.90
CA TYR A 114 -11.77 4.30 -7.31
C TYR A 114 -11.93 2.79 -7.55
N LEU A 115 -11.07 1.95 -6.96
CA LEU A 115 -11.14 0.49 -7.13
C LEU A 115 -12.41 -0.09 -6.48
N LEU A 116 -12.81 0.41 -5.32
CA LEU A 116 -14.05 -0.02 -4.66
C LEU A 116 -15.27 0.34 -5.50
N ASP A 117 -15.29 1.54 -6.09
CA ASP A 117 -16.41 2.02 -6.90
C ASP A 117 -16.48 1.34 -8.28
N THR A 118 -15.33 1.03 -8.89
CA THR A 118 -15.29 0.50 -10.26
C THR A 118 -15.18 -1.02 -10.36
N LYS A 119 -14.69 -1.69 -9.31
CA LYS A 119 -14.52 -3.15 -9.28
C LYS A 119 -15.34 -3.84 -8.20
N GLU A 120 -16.25 -3.14 -7.52
CA GLU A 120 -17.04 -3.68 -6.40
C GLU A 120 -16.17 -4.32 -5.30
N GLY A 121 -14.92 -3.87 -5.17
CA GLY A 121 -13.94 -4.42 -4.23
C GLY A 121 -13.14 -5.64 -4.71
N ASP A 122 -13.26 -6.06 -5.97
CA ASP A 122 -12.38 -7.05 -6.58
C ASP A 122 -11.00 -6.44 -6.90
N ILE A 123 -10.19 -6.31 -5.86
CA ILE A 123 -8.84 -5.72 -5.90
C ILE A 123 -7.84 -6.83 -6.25
N SER A 124 -7.12 -6.67 -7.37
CA SER A 124 -6.06 -7.59 -7.77
C SER A 124 -4.86 -7.56 -6.81
N MET A 125 -4.01 -8.59 -6.85
CA MET A 125 -2.79 -8.62 -6.03
C MET A 125 -1.84 -7.46 -6.36
N ALA A 126 -1.76 -7.04 -7.63
CA ALA A 126 -0.98 -5.88 -8.04
C ALA A 126 -1.52 -4.58 -7.41
N GLU A 127 -2.82 -4.35 -7.50
CA GLU A 127 -3.48 -3.17 -6.91
C GLU A 127 -3.35 -3.14 -5.39
N TYR A 128 -3.56 -4.29 -4.72
CA TYR A 128 -3.33 -4.42 -3.29
C TYR A 128 -1.88 -4.11 -2.90
N THR A 129 -0.91 -4.67 -3.63
CA THR A 129 0.52 -4.45 -3.38
C THR A 129 0.87 -2.96 -3.50
N LEU A 130 0.38 -2.28 -4.54
CA LEU A 130 0.58 -0.84 -4.72
C LEU A 130 0.02 -0.06 -3.53
N LEU A 131 -1.24 -0.31 -3.16
CA LEU A 131 -1.90 0.37 -2.03
C LEU A 131 -1.13 0.17 -0.72
N SER A 132 -0.69 -1.05 -0.44
CA SER A 132 0.10 -1.37 0.76
C SER A 132 1.42 -0.59 0.81
N PHE A 133 2.13 -0.42 -0.32
CA PHE A 133 3.35 0.40 -0.34
C PHE A 133 3.10 1.88 -0.21
N LEU A 134 2.06 2.41 -0.86
CA LEU A 134 1.70 3.82 -0.71
C LEU A 134 1.40 4.16 0.75
N GLU A 135 0.71 3.27 1.46
CA GLU A 135 0.45 3.43 2.89
C GLU A 135 1.71 3.25 3.73
N TYR A 136 2.52 2.22 3.45
CA TYR A 136 3.78 1.98 4.16
C TYR A 136 4.74 3.18 4.06
N TRP A 137 4.95 3.71 2.86
CA TRP A 137 5.83 4.85 2.63
C TRP A 137 5.26 6.15 3.22
N SER A 138 3.97 6.39 3.09
CA SER A 138 3.36 7.59 3.69
C SER A 138 3.35 7.57 5.22
N LYS A 139 3.30 6.39 5.85
CA LYS A 139 3.38 6.25 7.31
C LYS A 139 4.79 6.11 7.85
N SER A 140 5.79 6.18 6.98
CA SER A 140 7.17 6.27 7.43
C SER A 140 7.37 7.48 8.35
N PRO A 141 8.26 7.36 9.33
CA PRO A 141 8.50 8.40 10.31
C PRO A 141 9.18 9.64 9.74
N LYS A 142 9.11 10.74 10.49
CA LYS A 142 9.71 12.01 10.08
C LYS A 142 11.20 11.85 9.81
N ASN A 143 11.67 12.39 8.68
CA ASN A 143 13.05 12.30 8.20
C ASN A 143 13.54 10.87 7.89
N TYR A 144 12.64 9.91 7.67
CA TYR A 144 13.03 8.56 7.24
C TYR A 144 13.79 8.61 5.92
N GLN A 145 15.01 8.04 5.92
CA GLN A 145 15.83 7.89 4.72
C GLN A 145 15.57 6.53 4.09
N TYR A 146 15.05 6.54 2.87
CA TYR A 146 14.79 5.31 2.11
C TYR A 146 16.06 4.81 1.42
N SER A 147 16.92 4.16 2.20
CA SER A 147 18.13 3.51 1.68
C SER A 147 17.82 2.15 1.02
N LYS A 148 18.80 1.59 0.33
CA LYS A 148 18.69 0.25 -0.24
C LYS A 148 18.68 -0.79 0.89
N ARG A 149 17.65 -1.62 0.94
CA ARG A 149 17.52 -2.72 1.91
C ARG A 149 16.74 -3.91 1.36
N LYS A 150 16.94 -5.07 1.98
CA LYS A 150 16.17 -6.29 1.72
C LYS A 150 15.51 -6.73 3.02
N VAL A 151 14.20 -6.92 2.98
CA VAL A 151 13.39 -7.55 4.01
C VAL A 151 13.13 -8.98 3.58
N THR A 152 13.33 -9.92 4.47
CA THR A 152 13.04 -11.34 4.24
C THR A 152 12.32 -11.86 5.47
N THR A 153 11.14 -12.43 5.28
CA THR A 153 10.40 -13.05 6.38
C THR A 153 11.20 -14.22 6.95
N PRO A 154 11.59 -14.23 8.23
CA PRO A 154 12.33 -15.34 8.80
C PRO A 154 11.42 -16.58 8.89
N LEU A 155 11.82 -17.67 8.23
CA LEU A 155 11.11 -18.95 8.27
C LEU A 155 11.27 -19.71 9.61
N ASN A 156 12.16 -19.27 10.49
CA ASN A 156 12.53 -20.00 11.72
C ASN A 156 13.02 -19.06 12.84
N THR A 157 12.31 -19.02 13.97
CA THR A 157 12.35 -17.95 14.98
C THR A 157 13.21 -18.26 16.22
N THR A 158 14.03 -19.31 16.17
CA THR A 158 14.66 -19.87 17.39
C THR A 158 15.79 -19.05 18.02
N ASN A 159 16.34 -18.00 17.39
CA ASN A 159 17.41 -17.19 17.96
C ASN A 159 17.51 -15.81 17.28
N LEU A 160 16.67 -14.86 17.68
CA LEU A 160 16.78 -13.47 17.23
C LEU A 160 16.90 -12.53 18.45
N LYS A 161 17.67 -11.44 18.25
CA LYS A 161 17.97 -10.42 19.27
C LYS A 161 16.75 -9.53 19.56
N SER A 162 15.94 -9.27 18.54
CA SER A 162 14.51 -8.97 18.60
C SER A 162 13.73 -10.28 18.42
N ARG A 163 12.49 -10.40 18.90
CA ARG A 163 11.70 -11.62 18.65
C ARG A 163 10.89 -11.46 17.38
N ASN A 164 11.52 -11.19 16.24
CA ASN A 164 10.79 -11.26 14.97
C ASN A 164 10.21 -12.68 14.81
N GLU A 165 8.89 -12.80 14.89
CA GLU A 165 8.17 -14.07 14.83
C GLU A 165 7.72 -14.42 13.40
N GLY A 166 8.16 -13.63 12.42
CA GLY A 166 7.58 -13.56 11.09
C GLY A 166 6.09 -13.21 11.15
N ILE A 167 5.40 -13.41 10.01
CA ILE A 167 4.00 -13.05 9.90
C ILE A 167 3.11 -13.93 10.77
N THR A 168 2.80 -13.44 11.97
CA THR A 168 1.98 -14.10 12.98
C THR A 168 0.68 -13.33 13.21
N CYS A 169 -0.45 -13.93 12.81
CA CYS A 169 -1.76 -13.30 12.99
C CYS A 169 -2.17 -13.24 14.47
N ILE A 170 -2.63 -12.08 14.92
CA ILE A 170 -3.25 -11.90 16.25
C ILE A 170 -4.72 -11.46 16.08
N LYS A 171 -5.53 -11.61 17.13
CA LYS A 171 -6.98 -11.39 17.02
C LYS A 171 -7.42 -10.14 17.77
N LYS A 172 -8.16 -9.24 17.11
CA LYS A 172 -8.81 -8.08 17.76
C LYS A 172 -9.58 -8.49 19.02
N ASN A 173 -9.51 -7.67 20.07
CA ASN A 173 -10.07 -7.92 21.40
C ASN A 173 -9.43 -9.07 22.21
N SER A 174 -8.42 -9.77 21.69
CA SER A 174 -7.60 -10.68 22.50
C SER A 174 -6.51 -9.91 23.26
N TYR A 175 -5.83 -10.59 24.18
CA TYR A 175 -4.61 -10.10 24.82
C TYR A 175 -3.43 -10.92 24.32
N VAL A 176 -2.40 -10.23 23.85
CA VAL A 176 -1.12 -10.83 23.44
C VAL A 176 0.01 -10.16 24.22
N ASN A 177 1.18 -10.80 24.28
CA ASN A 177 2.37 -10.15 24.82
C ASN A 177 3.06 -9.45 23.66
N ALA A 178 3.22 -8.13 23.75
CA ALA A 178 4.14 -7.38 22.91
C ALA A 178 5.57 -7.61 23.44
N GLU A 179 6.50 -7.89 22.56
CA GLU A 179 7.88 -8.26 22.86
C GLU A 179 8.81 -7.43 21.96
N TYR A 180 9.44 -6.41 22.54
CA TYR A 180 10.24 -5.42 21.83
C TYR A 180 11.49 -5.08 22.66
N ASP A 181 12.49 -4.46 22.04
CA ASP A 181 13.63 -3.90 22.77
C ASP A 181 13.74 -2.39 22.55
N ASP A 182 14.42 -1.73 23.47
CA ASP A 182 14.76 -0.32 23.32
C ASP A 182 16.11 -0.03 23.97
N SER A 183 16.51 1.24 24.04
CA SER A 183 17.77 1.64 24.67
C SER A 183 17.92 1.23 26.15
N ARG A 184 16.86 0.76 26.81
CA ARG A 184 16.83 0.26 28.20
C ARG A 184 16.83 -1.28 28.28
N GLY A 185 16.78 -1.99 27.15
CA GLY A 185 16.81 -3.44 27.07
C GLY A 185 15.49 -4.04 26.58
N ASN A 186 15.28 -5.32 26.86
CA ASN A 186 14.14 -6.08 26.34
C ASN A 186 12.91 -5.92 27.25
N HIS A 187 11.75 -5.75 26.63
CA HIS A 187 10.47 -5.54 27.30
C HIS A 187 9.45 -6.61 26.91
N ARG A 188 8.46 -6.81 27.79
CA ARG A 188 7.35 -7.72 27.55
C ARG A 188 6.09 -7.18 28.22
N ASP A 189 5.15 -6.70 27.42
CA ASP A 189 3.92 -6.09 27.90
C ASP A 189 2.69 -6.85 27.42
N ARG A 190 1.72 -7.08 28.32
CA ARG A 190 0.46 -7.70 27.94
C ARG A 190 -0.52 -6.65 27.43
N VAL A 191 -0.74 -6.61 26.11
CA VAL A 191 -1.52 -5.57 25.43
C VAL A 191 -2.81 -6.13 24.85
N LYS A 192 -3.89 -5.36 24.93
CA LYS A 192 -5.17 -5.70 24.27
C LYS A 192 -5.11 -5.30 22.80
N VAL A 193 -5.28 -6.27 21.91
CA VAL A 193 -5.30 -6.06 20.45
C VAL A 193 -6.45 -5.15 20.06
N GLY A 194 -6.12 -4.07 19.35
CA GLY A 194 -7.04 -3.04 18.89
C GLY A 194 -7.51 -2.06 19.95
N SER A 195 -6.82 -1.99 21.08
CA SER A 195 -6.96 -0.87 22.00
C SER A 195 -6.32 0.41 21.42
N LYS A 196 -6.68 1.57 21.99
CA LYS A 196 -6.06 2.87 21.73
C LYS A 196 -5.45 3.40 23.03
N PRO A 197 -4.12 3.34 23.21
CA PRO A 197 -3.50 3.73 24.47
C PRO A 197 -3.49 5.24 24.71
N ARG A 198 -3.59 6.07 23.65
CA ARG A 198 -3.56 7.54 23.72
C ARG A 198 -4.50 8.19 22.72
N ALA A 199 -4.81 9.46 22.94
CA ALA A 199 -5.45 10.29 21.92
C ALA A 199 -4.54 10.37 20.68
N ASN A 200 -5.13 10.23 19.49
CA ASN A 200 -4.43 10.20 18.19
C ASN A 200 -3.43 9.05 18.00
N TYR A 201 -3.51 7.98 18.81
CA TYR A 201 -2.75 6.76 18.57
C TYR A 201 -3.56 5.77 17.73
N GLY A 202 -2.83 5.01 16.89
CA GLY A 202 -3.38 3.91 16.11
C GLY A 202 -3.93 2.77 16.97
N CYS A 203 -4.33 1.71 16.30
CA CYS A 203 -4.87 0.53 16.97
C CYS A 203 -3.77 -0.48 17.26
N MET A 204 -3.59 -0.82 18.54
CA MET A 204 -2.50 -1.71 18.96
C MET A 204 -2.49 -3.04 18.21
N GLY A 205 -1.45 -3.26 17.41
CA GLY A 205 -1.19 -4.48 16.66
C GLY A 205 -1.82 -4.53 15.28
N ARG A 206 -2.39 -3.43 14.79
CA ARG A 206 -2.85 -3.35 13.40
C ARG A 206 -1.72 -2.77 12.58
N CYS A 207 -1.35 -3.45 11.51
CA CYS A 207 -0.41 -2.86 10.57
C CYS A 207 -1.04 -1.61 9.93
N GLY A 208 -0.36 -0.49 10.11
CA GLY A 208 -0.82 0.83 9.70
C GLY A 208 -1.51 1.61 10.81
N GLY A 209 -1.24 2.91 10.85
CA GLY A 209 -1.59 3.83 11.94
C GLY A 209 -3.07 4.13 12.24
N ASP A 210 -4.05 3.38 11.76
CA ASP A 210 -5.47 3.66 12.05
C ASP A 210 -6.30 2.42 12.41
N CYS A 211 -7.33 2.60 13.23
CA CYS A 211 -8.21 1.54 13.73
C CYS A 211 -9.30 1.05 12.77
N GLY A 212 -9.34 1.56 11.54
CA GLY A 212 -10.45 1.32 10.64
C GLY A 212 -10.45 2.18 9.38
N ARG A 213 -9.29 2.41 8.75
CA ARG A 213 -9.34 2.86 7.36
C ARG A 213 -9.85 1.70 6.51
N TRP A 214 -11.03 1.90 5.92
CA TRP A 214 -11.73 0.90 5.11
C TRP A 214 -10.94 0.54 3.83
N TRP A 215 -10.22 1.51 3.27
CA TRP A 215 -9.81 1.47 1.87
C TRP A 215 -8.59 0.58 1.55
N ILE A 216 -7.82 0.12 2.54
CA ILE A 216 -6.86 -0.99 2.36
C ILE A 216 -7.17 -2.10 3.35
N PRO A 217 -7.33 -3.35 2.89
CA PRO A 217 -7.26 -4.50 3.77
C PRO A 217 -5.99 -4.44 4.62
N SER A 218 -6.14 -4.56 5.93
CA SER A 218 -5.04 -4.56 6.88
C SER A 218 -5.05 -5.85 7.68
N ALA A 219 -3.94 -6.17 8.32
CA ALA A 219 -3.85 -7.31 9.22
C ALA A 219 -3.61 -6.86 10.67
N TRP A 220 -4.16 -7.62 11.62
CA TRP A 220 -3.65 -7.65 12.98
C TRP A 220 -2.51 -8.68 13.06
N THR A 221 -1.30 -8.24 13.34
CA THR A 221 -0.12 -9.12 13.40
C THR A 221 0.76 -8.79 14.59
N LYS A 222 1.66 -9.72 14.89
CA LYS A 222 2.51 -9.68 16.07
C LYS A 222 3.62 -8.63 15.96
N ASP A 223 4.35 -8.49 14.86
CA ASP A 223 5.42 -7.49 14.74
C ASP A 223 4.84 -6.07 14.74
N CYS A 224 3.66 -5.89 14.13
CA CYS A 224 2.91 -4.64 14.23
C CYS A 224 2.49 -4.32 15.68
N MET A 225 2.22 -5.33 16.52
CA MET A 225 1.92 -5.13 17.95
C MET A 225 3.17 -4.74 18.75
N ASP A 226 4.29 -5.36 18.45
CA ASP A 226 5.56 -5.07 19.12
C ASP A 226 6.01 -3.64 18.82
N HIS A 227 5.97 -3.25 17.54
CA HIS A 227 6.24 -1.89 17.13
C HIS A 227 5.29 -0.88 17.79
N ASP A 228 3.98 -1.13 17.77
CA ASP A 228 3.00 -0.21 18.38
C ASP A 228 3.23 -0.08 19.89
N GLN A 229 3.55 -1.16 20.59
CA GLN A 229 3.81 -1.08 22.03
C GLN A 229 5.13 -0.40 22.34
N CYS A 230 6.19 -0.67 21.59
CA CYS A 230 7.45 0.06 21.71
C CYS A 230 7.22 1.56 21.49
N SER A 231 6.55 1.91 20.40
CA SER A 231 6.28 3.30 20.03
C SER A 231 5.40 3.99 21.06
N ASN A 232 4.38 3.32 21.58
CA ASN A 232 3.61 3.80 22.71
C ASN A 232 4.57 4.07 23.89
N VAL A 233 5.24 3.08 24.44
CA VAL A 233 6.06 3.24 25.66
C VAL A 233 7.16 4.29 25.53
N ASN A 234 7.81 4.40 24.37
CA ASN A 234 8.89 5.35 24.13
C ASN A 234 8.43 6.71 23.58
N ASN A 235 7.14 6.88 23.31
CA ASN A 235 6.62 8.02 22.54
C ASN A 235 7.38 8.20 21.22
N ALA A 236 7.73 7.06 20.60
CA ALA A 236 8.55 7.03 19.41
C ALA A 236 7.76 7.57 18.22
N SER A 237 8.38 8.49 17.49
CA SER A 237 7.86 9.03 16.22
C SER A 237 8.90 8.94 15.10
N GLY A 238 10.08 8.35 15.41
CA GLY A 238 11.17 8.17 14.48
C GLY A 238 11.06 6.90 13.62
N GLY A 239 10.03 6.05 13.83
CA GLY A 239 9.74 4.79 13.10
C GLY A 239 11.01 4.03 12.78
N GLY A 240 11.25 3.57 11.55
CA GLY A 240 12.45 2.79 11.21
C GLY A 240 13.82 3.43 11.44
N SER A 241 13.91 4.73 11.76
CA SER A 241 15.13 5.43 12.17
C SER A 241 15.14 5.81 13.66
N ASP A 242 14.09 5.45 14.40
CA ASP A 242 14.02 5.65 15.84
C ASP A 242 15.08 4.78 16.51
N ARG A 243 15.83 5.37 17.44
CA ARG A 243 16.86 4.63 18.17
C ARG A 243 16.27 3.55 19.07
N ASN A 244 15.00 3.70 19.47
CA ASN A 244 14.35 2.79 20.40
C ASN A 244 13.45 1.78 19.72
N CYS A 245 12.80 2.14 18.60
CA CYS A 245 11.73 1.29 18.01
C CYS A 245 11.86 1.10 16.49
N GLY A 246 13.02 1.43 15.92
CA GLY A 246 13.20 1.46 14.47
C GLY A 246 13.44 0.11 13.86
N ASP A 247 14.06 -0.78 14.59
CA ASP A 247 14.11 -2.20 14.27
C ASP A 247 12.71 -2.81 14.24
N GLU A 248 11.85 -2.63 15.24
CA GLU A 248 10.48 -3.18 15.19
C GLU A 248 9.66 -2.62 14.01
N PHE A 249 9.84 -1.33 13.67
CA PHE A 249 9.20 -0.77 12.48
C PHE A 249 9.67 -1.45 11.18
N ASN A 250 10.96 -1.79 11.11
CA ASN A 250 11.55 -2.42 9.95
C ASN A 250 11.17 -3.91 9.88
N GLU A 251 11.01 -4.57 11.01
CA GLU A 251 10.53 -5.94 11.14
C GLU A 251 9.09 -6.04 10.67
N ALA A 252 8.19 -5.18 11.17
CA ALA A 252 6.79 -5.13 10.79
C ALA A 252 6.51 -4.82 9.29
N ALA A 253 7.53 -4.60 8.47
CA ALA A 253 7.38 -4.30 7.05
C ALA A 253 6.86 -5.52 6.25
N ASP A 254 7.27 -6.74 6.60
CA ASP A 254 6.74 -7.96 5.97
C ASP A 254 5.27 -8.19 6.37
N ASP A 255 4.94 -8.00 7.65
CA ASP A 255 3.58 -8.02 8.18
C ASP A 255 2.66 -7.02 7.46
N TYR A 256 3.19 -5.84 7.15
CA TYR A 256 2.46 -4.79 6.44
C TYR A 256 2.00 -5.22 5.04
N ILE A 257 2.85 -5.93 4.31
CA ILE A 257 2.61 -6.30 2.91
C ILE A 257 1.96 -7.69 2.81
N PHE A 258 2.39 -8.64 3.63
CA PHE A 258 2.02 -10.05 3.49
C PHE A 258 0.96 -10.51 4.49
N GLY A 259 0.70 -9.76 5.57
CA GLY A 259 -0.23 -10.15 6.63
C GLY A 259 -1.62 -10.53 6.10
N VAL A 260 -2.20 -9.70 5.23
CA VAL A 260 -3.52 -9.97 4.64
C VAL A 260 -3.49 -11.18 3.72
N ILE A 261 -2.44 -11.30 2.90
CA ILE A 261 -2.27 -12.41 1.95
C ILE A 261 -2.10 -13.74 2.68
N ARG A 262 -1.45 -13.74 3.86
CA ARG A 262 -1.39 -14.88 4.78
C ARG A 262 -2.72 -15.18 5.49
N GLY A 263 -3.77 -14.41 5.24
CA GLY A 263 -5.09 -14.59 5.83
C GLY A 263 -5.26 -14.00 7.22
N CYS A 264 -4.30 -13.18 7.69
CA CYS A 264 -4.54 -12.35 8.87
C CYS A 264 -5.64 -11.33 8.54
N ARG A 265 -6.55 -11.13 9.49
CA ARG A 265 -7.72 -10.24 9.30
C ARG A 265 -7.55 -8.99 10.13
N GLY A 266 -8.09 -7.86 9.67
CA GLY A 266 -8.06 -6.52 10.29
C GLY A 266 -9.43 -6.01 10.66
#